data_AF-A0AAJ0HKT9-F1
#
_entry.id   AF-A0AAJ0HKT9-F1
#
_cell.length_a   1.000
_cell.length_b   1.000
_cell.length_c   1.000
_cell.angle_alpha   90.00
_cell.angle_beta   90.00
_cell.angle_gamma   90.00
#
_symmetry.space_group_name_H-M   'P 1'
#
loop_
_entity.id
_entity.type
_entity.pdbx_description
1 polymer ?
#
loop_
_entity_poly.entity_id
_entity_poly.type
_entity_poly.pdbx_seq_one_letter_code
_entity_poly.pdbx_strand_id
1 'polypeptide(L)'
;IVAELYQLNVYSGLSGIFKSHVDTPRGRTHFGSLVIALPTKFQGGQLRVVHKGQERLYFEQPKWGSYGNAIRWVAFYSDCEHEVLPVSSGHRVALTYHLYVSAHMGGLTQPRLQIPNSKAYHVYCGVKNILSSPMVMRCGGILGIHCSFQYPVSEEGTYYYERHSLTLKGVDAAIFAVFRALGL
;
A
#
# COMPACT_ATOMS: atom_id res chain seq x y z
N ILE A 1 3.44 11.42 3.25
CA ILE A 1 3.35 10.67 1.98
C ILE A 1 3.68 11.64 0.86
N VAL A 2 4.54 11.25 -0.07
CA VAL A 2 4.83 11.99 -1.31
C VAL A 2 4.29 11.18 -2.47
N ALA A 3 3.65 11.84 -3.43
CA ALA A 3 3.15 11.22 -4.65
C ALA A 3 3.94 11.77 -5.84
N GLU A 4 4.59 10.88 -6.59
CA GLU A 4 5.36 11.25 -7.79
C GLU A 4 4.63 10.74 -9.03
N LEU A 5 4.39 11.63 -10.00
CA LEU A 5 3.73 11.25 -11.24
C LEU A 5 4.62 10.26 -11.98
N TYR A 6 4.10 9.07 -12.23
CA TYR A 6 4.82 8.01 -12.93
C TYR A 6 4.41 7.98 -14.41
N GLN A 7 3.11 7.94 -14.68
CA GLN A 7 2.60 7.77 -16.04
C GLN A 7 1.28 8.50 -16.26
N LEU A 8 1.08 9.00 -17.48
CA LEU A 8 -0.24 9.33 -18.03
C LEU A 8 -0.58 8.26 -19.07
N ASN A 9 -1.68 7.56 -18.84
CA ASN A 9 -2.15 6.47 -19.69
C ASN A 9 -3.44 6.86 -20.39
N VAL A 10 -3.49 6.63 -21.71
CA VAL A 10 -4.70 6.80 -22.54
C VAL A 10 -5.04 5.45 -23.16
N TYR A 11 -6.19 4.89 -22.80
CA TYR A 11 -6.67 3.62 -23.33
C TYR A 11 -7.87 3.87 -24.26
N SER A 12 -7.76 3.36 -25.48
CA SER A 12 -8.73 3.59 -26.57
C SER A 12 -9.01 2.28 -27.28
N GLY A 13 -10.29 1.92 -27.40
CA GLY A 13 -10.72 0.70 -28.09
C GLY A 13 -10.10 -0.58 -27.52
N LEU A 14 -10.18 -1.67 -28.30
CA LEU A 14 -9.75 -3.01 -27.88
C LEU A 14 -8.23 -3.23 -27.87
N SER A 15 -7.44 -2.29 -28.42
CA SER A 15 -5.99 -2.44 -28.62
C SER A 15 -5.13 -1.84 -27.51
N GLY A 16 -5.73 -1.17 -26.50
CA GLY A 16 -5.03 -0.63 -25.34
C GLY A 16 -5.26 -1.51 -24.10
N ILE A 17 -4.54 -2.63 -23.98
CA ILE A 17 -4.63 -3.53 -22.83
C ILE A 17 -3.39 -3.34 -21.96
N PHE A 18 -3.59 -3.07 -20.67
CA PHE A 18 -2.52 -3.14 -19.68
C PHE A 18 -2.68 -4.44 -18.91
N LYS A 19 -1.89 -5.44 -19.29
CA LYS A 19 -2.00 -6.80 -18.76
C LYS A 19 -1.70 -6.85 -17.27
N SER A 20 -2.23 -7.87 -16.61
CA SER A 20 -1.93 -8.21 -15.22
C SER A 20 -0.43 -8.19 -14.93
N HIS A 21 -0.05 -7.40 -13.94
CA HIS A 21 1.31 -7.27 -13.45
C HIS A 21 1.30 -6.75 -12.02
N VAL A 22 2.44 -6.90 -11.34
CA VAL A 22 2.73 -6.26 -10.05
C VAL A 22 3.70 -5.12 -10.31
N ASP A 23 3.53 -3.99 -9.63
CA ASP A 23 4.43 -2.87 -9.78
C ASP A 23 5.85 -3.29 -9.41
N THR A 24 6.82 -2.92 -10.27
CA THR A 24 8.23 -3.11 -9.92
C THR A 24 8.55 -2.21 -8.73
N PRO A 25 9.13 -2.72 -7.63
CA PRO A 25 9.56 -1.88 -6.53
C PRO A 25 10.52 -0.79 -7.01
N ARG A 26 10.15 0.48 -6.83
CA ARG A 26 10.98 1.65 -7.19
C ARG A 26 11.46 2.32 -5.91
N GLY A 27 12.63 1.92 -5.42
CA GLY A 27 13.23 2.54 -4.23
C GLY A 27 12.65 2.05 -2.89
N ARG A 28 13.35 2.40 -1.80
CA ARG A 28 13.15 1.76 -0.48
C ARG A 28 11.85 2.19 0.23
N THR A 29 11.30 3.35 -0.13
CA THR A 29 10.12 3.93 0.52
C THR A 29 8.85 3.86 -0.32
N HIS A 30 8.91 3.28 -1.52
CA HIS A 30 7.73 3.04 -2.37
C HIS A 30 6.84 1.97 -1.73
N PHE A 31 5.60 2.34 -1.42
CA PHE A 31 4.68 1.44 -0.73
C PHE A 31 3.39 1.17 -1.51
N GLY A 32 3.11 1.93 -2.56
CA GLY A 32 1.89 1.76 -3.33
C GLY A 32 1.74 2.72 -4.48
N SER A 33 0.65 2.54 -5.21
CA SER A 33 0.32 3.29 -6.41
C SER A 33 -1.02 3.99 -6.22
N LEU A 34 -1.15 5.17 -6.83
CA LEU A 34 -2.38 5.96 -6.90
C LEU A 34 -2.75 6.15 -8.36
N VAL A 35 -3.90 5.59 -8.76
CA VAL A 35 -4.46 5.75 -10.09
C VAL A 35 -5.61 6.74 -10.01
N ILE A 36 -5.45 7.89 -10.68
CA ILE A 36 -6.47 8.93 -10.83
C ILE A 36 -7.05 8.81 -12.24
N ALA A 37 -8.33 8.53 -12.34
CA ALA A 37 -9.01 8.48 -13.62
C ALA A 37 -9.67 9.84 -13.89
N LEU A 38 -9.27 10.48 -15.00
CA LEU A 38 -9.74 11.81 -15.37
C LEU A 38 -11.18 11.76 -15.91
N PRO A 39 -11.96 12.86 -15.82
CA PRO A 39 -13.38 12.90 -16.17
C PRO A 39 -13.60 12.80 -17.69
N THR A 40 -13.42 11.60 -18.23
CA THR A 40 -13.53 11.25 -19.64
C THR A 40 -14.61 10.19 -19.83
N LYS A 41 -15.34 10.28 -20.94
CA LYS A 41 -16.41 9.31 -21.25
C LYS A 41 -15.77 8.03 -21.81
N PHE A 42 -15.96 6.92 -21.10
CA PHE A 42 -15.60 5.58 -21.57
C PHE A 42 -16.52 4.48 -21.00
N GLN A 43 -16.50 3.32 -21.65
CA GLN A 43 -17.11 2.07 -21.22
C GLN A 43 -16.06 0.94 -21.21
N GLY A 44 -16.23 -0.04 -20.33
CA GLY A 44 -15.15 -0.97 -20.01
C GLY A 44 -14.04 -0.26 -19.23
N GLY A 45 -12.77 -0.62 -19.45
CA GLY A 45 -11.64 0.11 -18.87
C GLY A 45 -11.51 0.01 -17.35
N GLN A 46 -12.18 -0.96 -16.72
CA GLN A 46 -12.13 -1.13 -15.27
C GLN A 46 -10.69 -1.41 -14.84
N LEU A 47 -10.33 -0.85 -13.68
CA LEU A 47 -9.10 -1.24 -13.00
C LEU A 47 -9.41 -2.44 -12.13
N ARG A 48 -8.80 -3.59 -12.43
CA ARG A 48 -8.85 -4.79 -11.61
C ARG A 48 -7.64 -4.80 -10.70
N VAL A 49 -7.86 -4.95 -9.40
CA VAL A 49 -6.79 -5.04 -8.40
C VAL A 49 -7.01 -6.31 -7.57
N VAL A 50 -5.97 -7.12 -7.44
CA VAL A 50 -5.95 -8.34 -6.64
C VAL A 50 -4.94 -8.20 -5.51
N HIS A 51 -5.39 -8.43 -4.29
CA HIS A 51 -4.55 -8.39 -3.11
C HIS A 51 -4.91 -9.57 -2.20
N LYS A 52 -3.92 -10.44 -1.94
CA LYS A 52 -4.10 -11.65 -1.10
C LYS A 52 -5.25 -12.55 -1.57
N GLY A 53 -5.36 -12.74 -2.88
CA GLY A 53 -6.43 -13.55 -3.50
C GLY A 53 -7.81 -12.88 -3.51
N GLN A 54 -7.95 -11.66 -2.98
CA GLN A 54 -9.18 -10.89 -3.06
C GLN A 54 -9.13 -9.92 -4.24
N GLU A 55 -10.08 -10.07 -5.15
CA GLU A 55 -10.24 -9.21 -6.31
C GLU A 55 -11.22 -8.07 -6.05
N ARG A 56 -10.89 -6.88 -6.57
CA ARG A 56 -11.81 -5.75 -6.66
C ARG A 56 -11.72 -5.07 -8.02
N LEU A 57 -12.89 -4.74 -8.56
CA LEU A 57 -13.03 -3.91 -9.75
C LEU A 57 -13.33 -2.47 -9.34
N TYR A 58 -12.73 -1.53 -10.06
CA TYR A 58 -12.92 -0.11 -9.87
C TYR A 58 -13.26 0.58 -11.18
N PHE A 59 -13.88 1.77 -11.07
CA PHE A 59 -14.33 2.58 -12.19
C PHE A 59 -15.48 1.95 -13.02
N GLU A 60 -16.27 1.08 -12.40
CA GLU A 60 -17.43 0.44 -13.03
C GLU A 60 -18.56 1.43 -13.38
N GLN A 61 -19.32 1.12 -14.44
CA GLN A 61 -20.53 1.83 -14.87
C GLN A 61 -21.78 1.18 -14.23
N PRO A 62 -22.90 1.93 -13.97
CA PRO A 62 -23.20 3.30 -14.37
C PRO A 62 -22.58 4.37 -13.45
N LYS A 63 -21.85 3.94 -12.42
CA LYS A 63 -21.20 4.87 -11.51
C LYS A 63 -20.29 5.81 -12.30
N TRP A 64 -19.59 5.34 -13.32
CA TRP A 64 -18.66 6.17 -14.09
C TRP A 64 -19.30 7.37 -14.85
N GLY A 65 -20.60 7.39 -15.14
CA GLY A 65 -21.31 8.48 -15.83
C GLY A 65 -22.19 9.42 -14.98
N SER A 66 -22.65 9.00 -13.79
CA SER A 66 -23.65 9.78 -13.00
C SER A 66 -23.09 10.90 -12.13
N TYR A 67 -21.76 11.09 -12.03
CA TYR A 67 -21.14 11.92 -10.99
C TYR A 67 -20.52 13.24 -11.50
N GLY A 68 -20.88 13.70 -12.70
CA GLY A 68 -20.41 14.98 -13.23
C GLY A 68 -18.88 15.07 -13.36
N ASN A 69 -18.31 16.25 -13.11
CA ASN A 69 -16.86 16.55 -13.21
C ASN A 69 -16.02 16.02 -12.02
N ALA A 70 -16.52 15.07 -11.23
CA ALA A 70 -15.80 14.54 -10.07
C ALA A 70 -14.61 13.64 -10.51
N ILE A 71 -13.44 13.89 -9.93
CA ILE A 71 -12.25 13.05 -10.12
C ILE A 71 -12.40 11.79 -9.27
N ARG A 72 -12.15 10.62 -9.87
CA ARG A 72 -12.07 9.36 -9.14
C ARG A 72 -10.66 8.85 -9.07
N TRP A 73 -10.36 8.17 -7.98
CA TRP A 73 -9.05 7.61 -7.76
C TRP A 73 -9.13 6.31 -6.97
N VAL A 74 -8.09 5.51 -7.10
CA VAL A 74 -7.88 4.28 -6.33
C VAL A 74 -6.42 4.27 -5.91
N ALA A 75 -6.16 4.01 -4.64
CA ALA A 75 -4.82 3.73 -4.15
C ALA A 75 -4.74 2.30 -3.65
N PHE A 76 -3.64 1.61 -3.94
CA PHE A 76 -3.40 0.23 -3.55
C PHE A 76 -1.91 0.00 -3.28
N TYR A 77 -1.58 -1.04 -2.51
CA TYR A 77 -0.19 -1.34 -2.19
C TYR A 77 0.59 -1.84 -3.41
N SER A 78 1.91 -1.63 -3.40
CA SER A 78 2.79 -1.93 -4.52
C SER A 78 2.88 -3.42 -4.83
N ASP A 79 2.52 -4.27 -3.88
CA ASP A 79 2.47 -5.73 -3.99
C ASP A 79 1.10 -6.26 -4.42
N CYS A 80 0.16 -5.39 -4.81
CA CYS A 80 -1.06 -5.81 -5.48
C CYS A 80 -0.80 -6.08 -6.97
N GLU A 81 -1.35 -7.19 -7.45
CA GLU A 81 -1.47 -7.44 -8.89
C GLU A 81 -2.59 -6.55 -9.43
N HIS A 82 -2.38 -5.91 -10.58
CA HIS A 82 -3.40 -5.07 -11.18
C HIS A 82 -3.34 -5.04 -12.71
N GLU A 83 -4.48 -4.74 -13.31
CA GLU A 83 -4.63 -4.58 -14.76
C GLU A 83 -5.75 -3.62 -15.12
N VAL A 84 -5.68 -3.09 -16.35
CA VAL A 84 -6.77 -2.32 -16.95
C VAL A 84 -7.47 -3.21 -17.97
N LEU A 85 -8.74 -3.51 -17.73
CA LEU A 85 -9.56 -4.28 -18.65
C LEU A 85 -9.80 -3.50 -19.95
N PRO A 86 -10.13 -4.18 -21.07
CA PRO A 86 -10.34 -3.51 -22.35
C PRO A 86 -11.39 -2.39 -22.30
N VAL A 87 -11.11 -1.29 -23.01
CA VAL A 87 -12.06 -0.20 -23.22
C VAL A 87 -12.93 -0.55 -24.42
N SER A 88 -14.25 -0.69 -24.22
CA SER A 88 -15.18 -1.04 -25.29
C SER A 88 -15.66 0.18 -26.08
N SER A 89 -15.67 1.36 -25.46
CA SER A 89 -16.09 2.63 -26.09
C SER A 89 -15.46 3.83 -25.40
N GLY A 90 -15.18 4.89 -26.16
CA GLY A 90 -14.59 6.13 -25.67
C GLY A 90 -13.10 6.01 -25.34
N HIS A 91 -12.62 6.91 -24.47
CA HIS A 91 -11.21 7.00 -24.09
C HIS A 91 -11.08 7.10 -22.58
N ARG A 92 -10.34 6.16 -21.98
CA ARG A 92 -9.99 6.22 -20.57
C ARG A 92 -8.64 6.91 -20.42
N VAL A 93 -8.67 8.10 -19.80
CA VAL A 93 -7.45 8.83 -19.46
C VAL A 93 -7.20 8.74 -17.96
N ALA A 94 -6.01 8.30 -17.56
CA ALA A 94 -5.64 8.16 -16.16
C ALA A 94 -4.20 8.60 -15.88
N LEU A 95 -3.98 9.18 -14.71
CA LEU A 95 -2.67 9.45 -14.14
C LEU A 95 -2.33 8.38 -13.12
N THR A 96 -1.12 7.84 -13.17
CA THR A 96 -0.61 6.89 -12.17
C THR A 96 0.54 7.56 -11.44
N TYR A 97 0.48 7.56 -10.12
CA TYR A 97 1.50 8.08 -9.23
C TYR A 97 2.06 6.95 -8.38
N HIS A 98 3.38 6.95 -8.17
CA HIS A 98 3.98 6.16 -7.11
C HIS A 98 3.87 6.91 -5.78
N LEU A 99 3.55 6.17 -4.71
CA LEU A 99 3.40 6.69 -3.37
C LEU A 99 4.61 6.28 -2.51
N TYR A 100 5.23 7.28 -1.92
CA TYR A 100 6.41 7.11 -1.07
C TYR A 100 6.14 7.57 0.36
N VAL A 101 6.69 6.82 1.29
CA VAL A 101 6.82 7.26 2.67
C VAL A 101 7.92 8.32 2.73
N SER A 102 7.61 9.48 3.31
CA SER A 102 8.57 10.55 3.55
C SER A 102 8.40 11.08 4.97
N ALA A 103 9.53 11.23 5.67
CA ALA A 103 9.62 11.91 6.96
C ALA A 103 9.62 13.46 6.82
N HIS A 104 9.74 13.96 5.58
CA HIS A 104 9.83 15.38 5.26
C HIS A 104 8.61 15.76 4.44
N MET A 105 7.76 16.65 4.98
CA MET A 105 6.68 17.28 4.21
C MET A 105 7.08 18.73 3.97
N GLY A 106 7.35 19.10 2.72
CA GLY A 106 7.69 20.49 2.37
C GLY A 106 8.98 21.04 2.99
N GLY A 107 10.00 20.19 3.21
CA GLY A 107 11.30 20.61 3.78
C GLY A 107 11.35 20.73 5.31
N LEU A 108 10.23 20.55 6.01
CA LEU A 108 10.21 20.46 7.46
C LEU A 108 10.29 18.99 7.90
N THR A 109 11.31 18.66 8.69
CA THR A 109 11.39 17.39 9.41
C THR A 109 10.22 17.33 10.38
N GLN A 110 9.32 16.35 10.25
CA GLN A 110 8.32 16.17 11.29
C GLN A 110 9.02 15.77 12.59
N PRO A 111 8.76 16.47 13.72
CA PRO A 111 9.25 16.02 15.02
C PRO A 111 8.48 14.75 15.37
N ARG A 112 9.10 13.59 15.12
CA ARG A 112 8.59 12.24 15.43
C ARG A 112 7.11 12.06 15.02
N LEU A 113 6.91 11.66 13.76
CA LEU A 113 5.66 11.07 13.29
C LEU A 113 5.10 10.14 14.38
N GLN A 114 3.93 10.49 14.91
CA GLN A 114 3.32 9.81 16.05
C GLN A 114 3.19 8.33 15.71
N ILE A 115 3.99 7.50 16.38
CA ILE A 115 3.78 6.05 16.35
C ILE A 115 2.35 5.85 16.86
N PRO A 116 1.47 5.16 16.12
CA PRO A 116 0.11 4.90 16.57
C PRO A 116 0.14 4.35 17.99
N ASN A 117 -0.77 4.78 18.87
CA ASN A 117 -0.81 4.33 20.26
C ASN A 117 -0.83 2.80 20.30
N SER A 118 0.32 2.19 20.55
CA SER A 118 0.52 0.75 20.39
C SER A 118 -0.34 -0.06 21.35
N LYS A 119 -0.69 0.53 22.50
CA LYS A 119 -1.60 -0.05 23.50
C LYS A 119 -3.05 -0.10 23.02
N ALA A 120 -3.42 0.67 22.00
CA ALA A 120 -4.76 0.64 21.42
C ALA A 120 -4.96 -0.54 20.45
N TYR A 121 -3.88 -1.20 19.99
CA TYR A 121 -4.03 -2.38 19.14
C TYR A 121 -4.51 -3.57 19.95
N HIS A 122 -5.54 -4.28 19.45
CA HIS A 122 -6.08 -5.49 20.09
C HIS A 122 -5.01 -6.55 20.38
N VAL A 123 -3.99 -6.66 19.53
CA VAL A 123 -2.90 -7.63 19.70
C VAL A 123 -1.94 -7.29 20.85
N TYR A 124 -1.93 -6.05 21.36
CA TYR A 124 -1.03 -5.62 22.43
C TYR A 124 -1.19 -6.45 23.70
N CYS A 125 -2.42 -6.61 24.18
CA CYS A 125 -2.70 -7.36 25.40
C CYS A 125 -2.31 -8.85 25.24
N GLY A 126 -2.59 -9.44 24.08
CA GLY A 126 -2.24 -10.83 23.79
C GLY A 126 -0.73 -11.05 23.85
N VAL A 127 0.05 -10.23 23.13
CA VAL A 127 1.52 -10.32 23.13
C VAL A 127 2.08 -10.07 24.53
N LYS A 128 1.61 -9.02 25.22
CA LYS A 128 2.05 -8.71 26.59
C LYS A 128 1.84 -9.89 27.54
N ASN A 129 0.67 -10.54 27.48
CA ASN A 129 0.35 -11.68 28.35
C ASN A 129 1.24 -12.89 28.05
N ILE A 130 1.50 -13.18 26.77
CA ILE A 130 2.43 -14.24 26.36
C ILE A 130 3.83 -13.96 26.91
N LEU A 131 4.35 -12.74 26.72
CA LEU A 131 5.69 -12.35 27.20
C LEU A 131 5.80 -12.31 28.73
N SER A 132 4.69 -12.06 29.42
CA SER A 132 4.66 -12.07 30.90
C SER A 132 4.59 -13.48 31.49
N SER A 133 4.42 -14.51 30.66
CA SER A 133 4.36 -15.90 31.11
C SER A 133 5.77 -16.43 31.42
N PRO A 134 6.03 -16.94 32.64
CA PRO A 134 7.33 -17.53 32.99
C PRO A 134 7.69 -18.78 32.17
N MET A 135 6.74 -19.34 31.42
CA MET A 135 6.95 -20.53 30.59
C MET A 135 7.50 -20.20 29.20
N VAL A 136 7.35 -18.95 28.75
CA VAL A 136 7.76 -18.48 27.43
C VAL A 136 9.22 -18.06 27.46
N MET A 137 9.99 -18.49 26.44
CA MET A 137 11.41 -18.11 26.26
C MET A 137 12.27 -18.31 27.53
N ARG A 138 12.03 -19.39 28.28
CA ARG A 138 12.73 -19.71 29.55
C ARG A 138 14.27 -19.71 29.44
N CYS A 139 14.79 -20.06 28.27
CA CYS A 139 16.23 -20.09 27.98
C CYS A 139 16.62 -19.03 26.94
N GLY A 140 15.82 -17.98 26.79
CA GLY A 140 15.88 -17.07 25.65
C GLY A 140 15.29 -17.68 24.38
N GLY A 141 15.44 -16.97 23.26
CA GLY A 141 14.96 -17.41 21.95
C GLY A 141 14.82 -16.27 20.95
N ILE A 142 14.40 -16.61 19.74
CA ILE A 142 14.06 -15.64 18.69
C ILE A 142 12.54 -15.66 18.54
N LEU A 143 11.91 -14.49 18.68
CA LEU A 143 10.52 -14.28 18.33
C LEU A 143 10.46 -13.61 16.95
N GLY A 144 9.83 -14.29 16.00
CA GLY A 144 9.62 -13.78 14.65
C GLY A 144 8.15 -13.85 14.26
N ILE A 145 7.74 -12.94 13.40
CA ILE A 145 6.46 -12.99 12.71
C ILE A 145 6.70 -13.00 11.20
N HIS A 146 5.89 -13.76 10.47
CA HIS A 146 5.92 -13.64 9.02
C HIS A 146 5.31 -12.28 8.63
N CYS A 147 5.92 -11.63 7.64
CA CYS A 147 5.34 -10.40 7.07
C CYS A 147 4.09 -10.75 6.26
N SER A 148 3.07 -9.92 6.39
CA SER A 148 1.81 -10.04 5.66
C SER A 148 1.83 -9.33 4.32
N PHE A 149 2.79 -8.44 4.09
CA PHE A 149 2.98 -7.70 2.85
C PHE A 149 4.39 -7.91 2.32
N GLN A 150 4.61 -7.61 1.04
CA GLN A 150 5.95 -7.58 0.48
C GLN A 150 6.61 -6.23 0.75
N TYR A 151 7.89 -6.30 1.11
CA TYR A 151 8.74 -5.14 1.33
C TYR A 151 10.04 -5.25 0.54
N PRO A 152 10.64 -4.11 0.15
CA PRO A 152 11.91 -4.12 -0.58
C PRO A 152 13.01 -4.73 0.28
N VAL A 153 13.70 -5.75 -0.22
CA VAL A 153 14.92 -6.24 0.42
C VAL A 153 15.98 -5.14 0.32
N SER A 154 16.64 -4.83 1.43
CA SER A 154 17.75 -3.88 1.45
C SER A 154 19.01 -4.55 1.97
N GLU A 155 20.18 -4.04 1.58
CA GLU A 155 21.48 -4.55 2.04
C GLU A 155 21.62 -4.49 3.58
N GLU A 156 20.89 -3.58 4.23
CA GLU A 156 20.84 -3.44 5.69
C GLU A 156 19.90 -4.44 6.38
N GLY A 157 19.21 -5.30 5.61
CA GLY A 157 18.29 -6.30 6.16
C GLY A 157 17.18 -5.70 7.04
N THR A 158 16.93 -6.32 8.20
CA THR A 158 15.89 -5.92 9.15
C THR A 158 16.16 -4.56 9.81
N TYR A 159 17.43 -4.14 9.96
CA TYR A 159 17.82 -2.85 10.53
C TYR A 159 17.30 -1.65 9.72
N TYR A 160 16.93 -1.86 8.46
CA TYR A 160 16.28 -0.84 7.67
C TYR A 160 14.95 -0.41 8.30
N TYR A 161 14.13 -1.36 8.75
CA TYR A 161 12.79 -1.08 9.28
C TYR A 161 12.81 -0.53 10.70
N GLU A 162 13.90 -0.70 11.45
CA GLU A 162 14.09 0.01 12.72
C GLU A 162 14.17 1.52 12.51
N ARG A 163 14.85 1.95 11.44
CA ARG A 163 15.03 3.35 11.06
C ARG A 163 13.89 3.89 10.18
N HIS A 164 13.22 3.01 9.45
CA HIS A 164 12.17 3.35 8.48
C HIS A 164 10.85 2.62 8.78
N SER A 165 10.48 2.51 10.06
CA SER A 165 9.29 1.75 10.50
C SER A 165 7.99 2.22 9.87
N LEU A 166 7.97 3.45 9.36
CA LEU A 166 6.85 4.05 8.64
C LEU A 166 6.57 3.40 7.28
N THR A 167 7.48 2.58 6.77
CA THR A 167 7.32 1.80 5.54
C THR A 167 6.55 0.49 5.73
N LEU A 168 6.37 0.05 6.99
CA LEU A 168 5.60 -1.14 7.31
C LEU A 168 4.11 -0.91 6.99
N LYS A 169 3.45 -1.93 6.44
CA LYS A 169 2.07 -1.89 5.94
C LYS A 169 1.15 -2.64 6.90
N GLY A 170 -0.05 -2.09 7.11
CA GLY A 170 -1.16 -2.76 7.80
C GLY A 170 -0.78 -3.44 9.13
N VAL A 171 -1.07 -4.73 9.25
CA VAL A 171 -0.86 -5.52 10.48
C VAL A 171 0.61 -5.64 10.87
N ASP A 172 1.54 -5.64 9.92
CA ASP A 172 2.97 -5.77 10.21
C ASP A 172 3.47 -4.51 10.94
N ALA A 173 2.98 -3.33 10.55
CA ALA A 173 3.27 -2.07 11.24
C ALA A 173 2.70 -2.07 12.67
N ALA A 174 1.49 -2.62 12.86
CA ALA A 174 0.87 -2.72 14.17
C ALA A 174 1.65 -3.65 15.10
N ILE A 175 2.04 -4.84 14.63
CA ILE A 175 2.83 -5.79 15.44
C ILE A 175 4.21 -5.20 15.76
N PHE A 176 4.89 -4.59 14.78
CA PHE A 176 6.17 -3.92 15.01
C PHE A 176 6.05 -2.82 16.08
N ALA A 177 5.01 -1.98 16.03
CA ALA A 177 4.77 -0.95 17.02
C ALA A 177 4.49 -1.53 18.42
N VAL A 178 3.78 -2.66 18.50
CA VAL A 178 3.52 -3.38 19.76
C VAL A 178 4.80 -3.98 20.33
N PHE A 179 5.61 -4.66 19.51
CA PHE A 179 6.88 -5.25 19.94
C PHE A 179 7.82 -4.17 20.50
N ARG A 180 7.99 -3.08 19.76
CA ARG A 180 8.79 -1.93 20.21
C ARG A 180 8.30 -1.34 21.54
N ALA A 181 6.98 -1.27 21.74
CA ALA A 181 6.40 -0.74 22.96
C ALA A 181 6.52 -1.68 24.17
N LEU A 182 6.73 -2.97 23.93
CA LEU A 182 6.99 -3.99 24.94
C LEU A 182 8.50 -4.21 25.18
N GLY A 183 9.36 -3.45 24.50
CA GLY A 183 10.81 -3.53 24.65
C GLY A 183 11.47 -4.68 23.90
N LEU A 184 10.78 -5.23 22.88
CA LEU A 184 11.34 -6.17 21.92
C LEU A 184 11.98 -5.46 20.73
#